data_AF-A0A849SKT5-F1
#
_entry.id   AF-A0A849SKT5-F1
#
_cell.length_a   1.000
_cell.length_b   1.000
_cell.length_c   1.000
_cell.angle_alpha   90.00
_cell.angle_beta   90.00
_cell.angle_gamma   90.00
#
_symmetry.space_group_name_H-M   'P 1'
#
loop_
_entity.id
_entity.type
_entity.pdbx_description
1 polymer ?
#
loop_
_entity_poly.entity_id
_entity_poly.type
_entity_poly.pdbx_seq_one_letter_code
_entity_poly.pdbx_strand_id
1 'polypeptide(L)'
;AGRSASADSVFDATEHTLLQHLVTSSGEARAPELWLELAETRRARHPGDPEPVAAALRGAIAEPHIGARRAAIHLELARLAAQDGRLDSARVHARLAFDAPSSSVSFQAAQLEAELWERDGRLDSAAASYTQWLDARHGVAGARLDAQLARALLLEREGRWEQARPEIHALIGADPYAPRSFRAMLRLVDHHLELDEHGLAVIEGERALRRLEQTLSSVRDADAQRRARRTRALILESIGRDSAATSAWAELWRLYPDQAEGVEGALRGGDLALARLKDRARAATLWSELARRGSREDDRRQAMTRIAALP
;
A
#
# COMPACT_ATOMS: atom_id res chain seq x y z
N ALA A 1 16.99 -37.36 0.55
CA ALA A 1 17.14 -37.66 1.99
C ALA A 1 18.43 -37.05 2.59
N GLY A 2 19.63 -37.32 2.07
CA GLY A 2 20.89 -36.90 2.72
C GLY A 2 21.17 -35.39 2.86
N ARG A 3 20.70 -34.53 1.94
CA ARG A 3 20.93 -33.07 2.03
C ARG A 3 20.08 -32.36 3.09
N SER A 4 18.85 -32.83 3.34
CA SER A 4 17.99 -32.29 4.41
C SER A 4 18.56 -32.64 5.78
N ALA A 5 18.92 -33.90 6.00
CA ALA A 5 19.54 -34.35 7.25
C ALA A 5 20.86 -33.64 7.57
N SER A 6 21.67 -33.33 6.54
CA SER A 6 22.91 -32.55 6.72
C SER A 6 22.63 -31.09 7.08
N ALA A 7 21.58 -30.47 6.56
CA ALA A 7 21.20 -29.10 6.91
C ALA A 7 20.63 -29.02 8.34
N ASP A 8 19.79 -29.99 8.71
CA ASP A 8 19.21 -30.09 10.05
C ASP A 8 20.31 -30.23 11.13
N SER A 9 21.32 -31.07 10.87
CA SER A 9 22.47 -31.23 11.77
C SER A 9 23.30 -29.96 11.93
N VAL A 10 23.39 -29.11 10.91
CA VAL A 10 24.10 -27.82 11.01
C VAL A 10 23.30 -26.85 11.87
N PHE A 11 21.98 -26.75 11.66
CA PHE A 11 21.13 -25.89 12.49
C PHE A 11 21.13 -26.33 13.96
N ASP A 12 21.09 -27.64 14.24
CA ASP A 12 21.21 -28.18 15.60
C ASP A 12 22.53 -27.78 16.27
N ALA A 13 23.65 -27.94 15.57
CA ALA A 13 24.96 -27.58 16.09
C ALA A 13 25.08 -26.07 16.34
N THR A 14 24.57 -25.24 15.44
CA THR A 14 24.56 -23.78 15.57
C THR A 14 23.67 -23.34 16.74
N GLU A 15 22.44 -23.83 16.83
CA GLU A 15 21.52 -23.52 17.94
C GLU A 15 22.12 -23.94 19.28
N HIS A 16 22.71 -25.14 19.36
CA HIS A 16 23.37 -25.60 20.57
C HIS A 16 24.53 -24.67 21.00
N THR A 17 25.36 -24.26 20.04
CA THR A 17 26.50 -23.36 20.29
C THR A 17 26.02 -21.98 20.78
N LEU A 18 24.98 -21.42 20.14
CA LEU A 18 24.39 -20.14 20.54
C LEU A 18 23.81 -20.21 21.95
N LEU A 19 23.07 -21.28 22.28
CA LEU A 19 22.50 -21.48 23.62
C LEU A 19 23.60 -21.61 24.69
N GLN A 20 24.69 -22.33 24.41
CA GLN A 20 25.83 -22.39 25.34
C GLN A 20 26.45 -21.01 25.59
N HIS A 21 26.64 -20.21 24.53
CA HIS A 21 27.15 -18.84 24.68
C HIS A 21 26.19 -17.94 25.44
N LEU A 22 24.88 -18.08 25.25
CA LEU A 22 23.87 -17.28 25.97
C LEU A 22 23.90 -17.53 27.48
N VAL A 23 24.11 -18.79 27.92
CA VAL A 23 24.23 -19.12 29.35
C VAL A 23 25.36 -18.35 30.02
N THR A 24 26.51 -18.20 29.35
CA THR A 24 27.67 -17.52 29.92
C THR A 24 27.67 -16.01 29.71
N SER A 25 26.86 -15.50 28.77
CA SER A 25 26.94 -14.10 28.32
C SER A 25 25.74 -13.25 28.73
N SER A 26 24.74 -13.81 29.43
CA SER A 26 23.54 -13.06 29.81
C SER A 26 23.89 -11.82 30.65
N GLY A 27 23.26 -10.69 30.34
CA GLY A 27 23.58 -9.39 30.92
C GLY A 27 24.81 -8.70 30.30
N GLU A 28 25.59 -9.37 29.46
CA GLU A 28 26.68 -8.74 28.71
C GLU A 28 26.17 -8.03 27.45
N ALA A 29 26.97 -7.08 26.92
CA ALA A 29 26.61 -6.28 25.74
C ALA A 29 26.36 -7.11 24.47
N ARG A 30 26.89 -8.33 24.37
CA ARG A 30 26.75 -9.24 23.21
C ARG A 30 25.53 -10.17 23.28
N ALA A 31 24.88 -10.29 24.44
CA ALA A 31 23.77 -11.21 24.62
C ALA A 31 22.59 -10.93 23.66
N PRO A 32 22.20 -9.66 23.41
CA PRO A 32 21.12 -9.38 22.45
C PRO A 32 21.41 -9.91 21.04
N GLU A 33 22.64 -9.78 20.56
CA GLU A 33 23.07 -10.26 19.25
C GLU A 33 22.97 -11.78 19.15
N LEU A 34 23.44 -12.50 20.18
CA LEU A 34 23.32 -13.96 20.24
C LEU A 34 21.87 -14.43 20.21
N TRP A 35 20.96 -13.74 20.91
CA TRP A 35 19.52 -14.04 20.85
C TRP A 35 18.92 -13.78 19.47
N LEU A 36 19.38 -12.75 18.77
CA LEU A 36 18.91 -12.42 17.43
C LEU A 36 19.43 -13.40 16.37
N GLU A 37 20.69 -13.82 16.47
CA GLU A 37 21.23 -14.91 15.66
C GLU A 37 20.49 -16.23 15.90
N LEU A 38 20.11 -16.51 17.15
CA LEU A 38 19.27 -17.66 17.48
C LEU A 38 17.87 -17.54 16.85
N ALA A 39 17.27 -16.34 16.85
CA ALA A 39 15.98 -16.11 16.20
C ALA A 39 16.04 -16.35 14.68
N GLU A 40 17.09 -15.89 14.00
CA GLU A 40 17.29 -16.14 12.57
C GLU A 40 17.53 -17.63 12.28
N THR A 41 18.34 -18.30 13.11
CA THR A 41 18.60 -19.75 13.01
C THR A 41 17.28 -20.53 13.11
N ARG A 42 16.43 -20.19 14.08
CA ARG A 42 15.12 -20.82 14.27
C ARG A 42 14.14 -20.52 13.15
N ARG A 43 14.16 -19.30 12.59
CA ARG A 43 13.32 -18.93 11.44
C ARG A 43 13.67 -19.78 10.21
N ALA A 44 14.96 -19.98 9.96
CA ALA A 44 15.43 -20.81 8.86
C ALA A 44 15.08 -22.30 9.04
N ARG A 45 15.15 -22.79 10.29
CA ARG A 45 14.88 -24.19 10.63
C ARG A 45 13.38 -24.53 10.63
N HIS A 46 12.53 -23.62 11.09
CA HIS A 46 11.10 -23.84 11.26
C HIS A 46 10.27 -22.89 10.40
N PRO A 47 10.33 -23.02 9.05
CA PRO A 47 9.55 -22.15 8.17
C PRO A 47 8.05 -22.37 8.43
N GLY A 48 7.38 -21.33 8.92
CA GLY A 48 5.95 -21.34 9.21
C GLY A 48 5.58 -21.60 10.67
N ASP A 49 6.54 -21.87 11.56
CA ASP A 49 6.30 -21.86 13.02
C ASP A 49 6.89 -20.59 13.64
N PRO A 50 6.05 -19.61 14.04
CA PRO A 50 6.53 -18.36 14.60
C PRO A 50 7.01 -18.48 16.05
N GLU A 51 6.64 -19.52 16.80
CA GLU A 51 6.87 -19.56 18.25
C GLU A 51 8.35 -19.71 18.65
N PRO A 52 9.16 -20.58 18.02
CA PRO A 52 10.60 -20.66 18.33
C PRO A 52 11.33 -19.33 18.10
N VAL A 53 10.95 -18.60 17.04
CA VAL A 53 11.48 -17.28 16.71
C VAL A 53 11.03 -16.27 17.77
N ALA A 54 9.74 -16.23 18.09
CA ALA A 54 9.19 -15.33 19.11
C ALA A 54 9.84 -15.55 20.48
N ALA A 55 10.10 -16.80 20.87
CA ALA A 55 10.79 -17.13 22.12
C ALA A 55 12.21 -16.54 22.17
N ALA A 56 12.98 -16.65 21.07
CA ALA A 56 14.33 -16.08 20.99
C ALA A 56 14.30 -14.53 21.02
N LEU A 57 13.35 -13.91 20.31
CA LEU A 57 13.16 -12.46 20.32
C LEU A 57 12.74 -11.93 21.70
N ARG A 58 11.90 -12.67 22.45
CA ARG A 58 11.58 -12.34 23.85
C ARG A 58 12.83 -12.42 24.74
N GLY A 59 13.72 -13.38 24.51
CA GLY A 59 15.04 -13.46 25.13
C GLY A 59 15.87 -12.20 24.85
N ALA A 60 15.97 -11.77 23.59
CA ALA A 60 16.70 -10.55 23.22
C ALA A 60 16.18 -9.28 23.93
N ILE A 61 14.86 -9.16 24.09
CA ILE A 61 14.23 -8.01 24.78
C ILE A 61 14.48 -8.05 26.29
N ALA A 62 14.64 -9.23 26.88
CA ALA A 62 14.94 -9.37 28.30
C ALA A 62 16.37 -8.87 28.65
N GLU A 63 17.28 -8.83 27.67
CA GLU A 63 18.64 -8.34 27.88
C GLU A 63 18.70 -6.81 28.07
N PRO A 64 19.52 -6.31 29.02
CA PRO A 64 19.58 -4.88 29.35
C PRO A 64 20.17 -4.03 28.21
N HIS A 65 21.07 -4.59 27.41
CA HIS A 65 21.82 -3.85 26.38
C HIS A 65 21.13 -3.73 25.02
N ILE A 66 19.88 -4.18 24.87
CA ILE A 66 19.17 -4.16 23.58
C ILE A 66 18.94 -2.74 23.02
N GLY A 67 18.91 -1.72 23.89
CA GLY A 67 18.87 -0.31 23.52
C GLY A 67 17.79 0.04 22.49
N ALA A 68 18.20 0.76 21.43
CA ALA A 68 17.30 1.27 20.40
C ALA A 68 16.61 0.18 19.55
N ARG A 69 17.12 -1.06 19.55
CA ARG A 69 16.54 -2.18 18.79
C ARG A 69 15.27 -2.73 19.41
N ARG A 70 15.03 -2.46 20.71
CA ARG A 70 13.89 -2.99 21.48
C ARG A 70 12.55 -2.82 20.75
N ALA A 71 12.29 -1.62 20.22
CA ALA A 71 11.03 -1.36 19.55
C ALA A 71 10.89 -2.09 18.19
N ALA A 72 11.98 -2.24 17.44
CA ALA A 72 11.95 -3.02 16.21
C ALA A 72 11.67 -4.50 16.48
N ILE A 73 12.19 -5.05 17.59
CA ILE A 73 11.88 -6.42 18.01
C ILE A 73 10.43 -6.55 18.47
N HIS A 74 9.90 -5.57 19.21
CA HIS A 74 8.47 -5.56 19.54
C HIS A 74 7.60 -5.52 18.27
N LEU A 75 7.96 -4.74 17.26
CA LEU A 75 7.22 -4.74 15.99
C LEU A 75 7.27 -6.11 15.30
N GLU A 76 8.41 -6.80 15.35
CA GLU A 76 8.53 -8.16 14.79
C GLU A 76 7.71 -9.18 15.59
N LEU A 77 7.75 -9.13 16.92
CA LEU A 77 6.90 -9.94 17.79
C LEU A 77 5.41 -9.70 17.51
N ALA A 78 5.02 -8.45 17.24
CA ALA A 78 3.65 -8.12 16.87
C ALA A 78 3.23 -8.80 15.55
N ARG A 79 4.11 -8.81 14.54
CA ARG A 79 3.87 -9.49 13.26
C ARG A 79 3.75 -11.00 13.41
N LEU A 80 4.66 -11.62 14.18
CA LEU A 80 4.63 -13.06 14.46
C LEU A 80 3.35 -13.46 15.19
N ALA A 81 2.95 -12.70 16.22
CA ALA A 81 1.70 -12.93 16.93
C ALA A 81 0.47 -12.76 16.02
N ALA A 82 0.49 -11.77 15.12
CA ALA A 82 -0.59 -11.55 14.15
C ALA A 82 -0.70 -12.67 13.11
N GLN A 83 0.42 -13.27 12.69
CA GLN A 83 0.45 -14.43 11.78
C GLN A 83 -0.14 -15.67 12.45
N ASP A 84 0.10 -15.83 13.76
CA ASP A 84 -0.38 -16.93 14.59
C ASP A 84 -1.82 -16.72 15.13
N GLY A 85 -2.51 -15.66 14.68
CA GLY A 85 -3.88 -15.34 15.13
C GLY A 85 -3.99 -14.83 16.56
N ARG A 86 -2.88 -14.57 17.26
CA ARG A 86 -2.83 -14.01 18.63
C ARG A 86 -2.96 -12.48 18.61
N LEU A 87 -4.14 -11.97 18.23
CA LEU A 87 -4.36 -10.54 17.99
C LEU A 87 -4.10 -9.65 19.22
N ASP A 88 -4.45 -10.09 20.42
CA ASP A 88 -4.20 -9.30 21.65
C ASP A 88 -2.71 -9.15 21.95
N SER A 89 -1.94 -10.23 21.84
CA SER A 89 -0.48 -10.18 21.97
C SER A 89 0.13 -9.30 20.88
N ALA A 90 -0.38 -9.38 19.65
CA ALA A 90 0.06 -8.55 18.55
C ALA A 90 -0.15 -7.06 18.83
N ARG A 91 -1.31 -6.68 19.36
CA ARG A 91 -1.62 -5.29 19.75
C ARG A 91 -0.71 -4.78 20.86
N VAL A 92 -0.49 -5.57 21.91
CA VAL A 92 0.40 -5.17 23.02
C VAL A 92 1.80 -4.91 22.49
N HIS A 93 2.33 -5.78 21.63
CA HIS A 93 3.65 -5.59 21.04
C HIS A 93 3.72 -4.43 20.04
N ALA A 94 2.69 -4.23 19.20
CA ALA A 94 2.59 -3.06 18.34
C ALA A 94 2.60 -1.77 19.16
N ARG A 95 1.86 -1.76 20.27
CA ARG A 95 1.82 -0.61 21.19
C ARG A 95 3.19 -0.31 21.82
N LEU A 96 3.92 -1.33 22.24
CA LEU A 96 5.28 -1.15 22.77
C LEU A 96 6.27 -0.65 21.69
N ALA A 97 6.05 -1.03 20.43
CA ALA A 97 6.85 -0.52 19.30
C ALA A 97 6.49 0.92 18.91
N PHE A 98 5.24 1.36 19.16
CA PHE A 98 4.78 2.72 18.90
C PHE A 98 5.61 3.79 19.65
N ASP A 99 6.05 3.47 20.87
CA ASP A 99 6.82 4.40 21.71
C ASP A 99 8.27 4.58 21.23
N ALA A 100 8.70 3.90 20.15
CA ALA A 100 10.03 4.03 19.56
C ALA A 100 10.39 5.49 19.22
N PRO A 101 11.61 5.98 19.49
CA PRO A 101 12.05 7.29 18.99
C PRO A 101 12.03 7.38 17.46
N SER A 102 12.26 6.24 16.77
CA SER A 102 12.22 6.16 15.31
C SER A 102 10.80 6.38 14.76
N SER A 103 10.65 7.39 13.90
CA SER A 103 9.39 7.69 13.22
C SER A 103 8.93 6.55 12.29
N SER A 104 9.86 5.79 11.72
CA SER A 104 9.53 4.67 10.82
C SER A 104 8.96 3.47 11.58
N VAL A 105 9.62 3.05 12.68
CA VAL A 105 9.15 1.91 13.49
C VAL A 105 7.80 2.25 14.15
N SER A 106 7.66 3.45 14.70
CA SER A 106 6.40 3.88 15.31
C SER A 106 5.26 3.98 14.30
N PHE A 107 5.52 4.42 13.06
CA PHE A 107 4.51 4.44 12.01
C PHE A 107 4.09 3.02 11.59
N GLN A 108 5.06 2.13 11.35
CA GLN A 108 4.75 0.73 11.03
C GLN A 108 3.98 0.03 12.15
N ALA A 109 4.28 0.38 13.41
CA ALA A 109 3.53 -0.10 14.57
C ALA A 109 2.08 0.42 14.58
N ALA A 110 1.86 1.71 14.30
CA ALA A 110 0.52 2.28 14.19
C ALA A 110 -0.29 1.66 13.03
N GLN A 111 0.35 1.40 11.90
CA GLN A 111 -0.27 0.70 10.76
C GLN A 111 -0.70 -0.72 11.14
N LEU A 112 0.21 -1.49 11.74
CA LEU A 112 -0.09 -2.85 12.18
C LEU A 112 -1.19 -2.86 13.25
N GLU A 113 -1.15 -1.95 14.22
CA GLU A 113 -2.21 -1.83 15.23
C GLU A 113 -3.57 -1.53 14.59
N ALA A 114 -3.62 -0.62 13.62
CA ALA A 114 -4.84 -0.31 12.87
C ALA A 114 -5.36 -1.53 12.09
N GLU A 115 -4.48 -2.25 11.36
CA GLU A 115 -4.84 -3.48 10.65
C GLU A 115 -5.41 -4.56 11.61
N LEU A 116 -4.82 -4.69 12.80
CA LEU A 116 -5.31 -5.61 13.83
C LEU A 116 -6.70 -5.20 14.33
N TRP A 117 -6.99 -3.91 14.49
CA TRP A 117 -8.33 -3.43 14.85
C TRP A 117 -9.35 -3.64 13.72
N GLU A 118 -8.94 -3.43 12.47
CA GLU A 118 -9.79 -3.69 11.31
C GLU A 118 -10.21 -5.16 11.20
N ARG A 119 -9.30 -6.10 11.51
CA ARG A 119 -9.62 -7.54 11.52
C ARG A 119 -10.70 -7.91 12.54
N ASP A 120 -10.80 -7.16 13.63
CA ASP A 120 -11.86 -7.33 14.63
C ASP A 120 -13.12 -6.49 14.33
N GLY A 121 -13.17 -5.83 13.16
CA GLY A 121 -14.30 -4.97 12.77
C GLY A 121 -14.38 -3.65 13.55
N ARG A 122 -13.33 -3.26 14.29
CA ARG A 122 -13.30 -2.05 15.13
C ARG A 122 -12.64 -0.88 14.40
N LEU A 123 -13.36 -0.32 13.43
CA LEU A 123 -12.84 0.77 12.59
C LEU A 123 -12.52 2.05 13.38
N ASP A 124 -13.29 2.34 14.42
CA ASP A 124 -13.09 3.47 15.34
C ASP A 124 -11.69 3.42 15.99
N SER A 125 -11.32 2.23 16.45
CA SER A 125 -10.07 1.92 17.14
C SER A 125 -8.91 1.92 16.16
N ALA A 126 -9.12 1.43 14.94
CA ALA A 126 -8.14 1.52 13.86
C ALA A 126 -7.82 2.99 13.51
N ALA A 127 -8.85 3.84 13.39
CA ALA A 127 -8.68 5.27 13.13
C ALA A 127 -7.98 5.98 14.31
N ALA A 128 -8.27 5.56 15.55
CA ALA A 128 -7.63 6.09 16.74
C ALA A 128 -6.11 5.81 16.79
N SER A 129 -5.64 4.65 16.31
CA SER A 129 -4.20 4.35 16.22
C SER A 129 -3.46 5.37 15.36
N TYR A 130 -4.03 5.77 14.22
CA TYR A 130 -3.45 6.82 13.37
C TYR A 130 -3.55 8.20 14.01
N THR A 131 -4.67 8.54 14.66
CA THR A 131 -4.80 9.82 15.39
C THR A 131 -3.71 9.96 16.43
N GLN A 132 -3.51 8.93 17.25
CA GLN A 132 -2.48 8.96 18.27
C GLN A 132 -1.08 9.12 17.67
N TRP A 133 -0.78 8.44 16.56
CA TRP A 133 0.49 8.62 15.85
C TRP A 133 0.68 10.06 15.34
N LEU A 134 -0.37 10.63 14.75
CA LEU A 134 -0.39 12.00 14.22
C LEU A 134 -0.22 13.07 15.31
N ASP A 135 -0.77 12.83 16.51
CA ASP A 135 -0.70 13.75 17.64
C ASP A 135 0.63 13.65 18.39
N ALA A 136 1.14 12.43 18.58
CA ALA A 136 2.35 12.20 19.36
C ALA A 136 3.62 12.62 18.62
N ARG A 137 3.62 12.65 17.27
CA ARG A 137 4.85 12.73 16.48
C ARG A 137 4.82 13.83 15.43
N HIS A 138 5.86 14.66 15.46
CA HIS A 138 6.30 15.45 14.31
C HIS A 138 7.05 14.52 13.33
N GLY A 139 6.32 13.63 12.67
CA GLY A 139 6.87 12.67 11.72
C GLY A 139 7.44 13.32 10.45
N VAL A 140 8.10 12.51 9.62
CA VAL A 140 8.48 12.90 8.26
C VAL A 140 7.20 13.26 7.49
N ALA A 141 7.19 14.40 6.79
CA ALA A 141 5.99 14.94 6.15
C ALA A 141 5.23 13.90 5.28
N GLY A 142 5.95 13.02 4.57
CA GLY A 142 5.35 11.96 3.77
C GLY A 142 4.54 10.94 4.59
N ALA A 143 5.13 10.38 5.66
CA ALA A 143 4.45 9.41 6.53
C ALA A 143 3.24 10.04 7.24
N ARG A 144 3.31 11.35 7.54
CA ARG A 144 2.17 12.11 8.07
C ARG A 144 0.97 12.10 7.13
N LEU A 145 1.21 12.37 5.84
CA LEU A 145 0.15 12.37 4.84
C LEU A 145 -0.36 10.95 4.56
N ASP A 146 0.49 9.93 4.62
CA ASP A 146 0.06 8.53 4.44
C ASP A 146 -0.84 8.07 5.61
N ALA A 147 -0.49 8.43 6.85
CA ALA A 147 -1.34 8.20 8.03
C ALA A 147 -2.68 8.94 7.93
N GLN A 148 -2.66 10.19 7.47
CA GLN A 148 -3.87 10.99 7.29
C GLN A 148 -4.79 10.37 6.23
N LEU A 149 -4.26 9.89 5.10
CA LEU A 149 -5.06 9.17 4.11
C LEU A 149 -5.68 7.90 4.69
N ALA A 150 -4.88 7.08 5.37
CA ALA A 150 -5.34 5.83 5.96
C ALA A 150 -6.46 6.07 6.98
N ARG A 151 -6.29 7.06 7.86
CA ARG A 151 -7.33 7.47 8.81
C ARG A 151 -8.59 7.96 8.12
N ALA A 152 -8.48 8.81 7.11
CA ALA A 152 -9.65 9.33 6.39
C ALA A 152 -10.45 8.21 5.72
N LEU A 153 -9.79 7.21 5.13
CA LEU A 153 -10.46 6.05 4.54
C LEU A 153 -11.16 5.17 5.60
N LEU A 154 -10.60 5.07 6.82
CA LEU A 154 -11.25 4.38 7.93
C LEU A 154 -12.49 5.12 8.42
N LEU A 155 -12.38 6.43 8.60
CA LEU A 155 -13.50 7.30 8.99
C LEU A 155 -14.64 7.21 7.98
N GLU A 156 -14.32 7.22 6.69
CA GLU A 156 -15.30 7.03 5.63
C GLU A 156 -16.02 5.68 5.73
N ARG A 157 -15.28 4.58 5.90
CA ARG A 157 -15.86 3.24 6.08
C ARG A 157 -16.71 3.11 7.35
N GLU A 158 -16.41 3.91 8.37
CA GLU A 158 -17.21 4.04 9.60
C GLU A 158 -18.48 4.90 9.39
N GLY A 159 -18.68 5.48 8.20
CA GLY A 159 -19.80 6.38 7.90
C GLY A 159 -19.58 7.83 8.36
N ARG A 160 -18.36 8.19 8.78
CA ARG A 160 -18.00 9.53 9.28
C ARG A 160 -17.40 10.40 8.17
N TRP A 161 -18.11 10.48 7.04
CA TRP A 161 -17.66 11.21 5.85
C TRP A 161 -17.32 12.68 6.13
N GLU A 162 -18.14 13.36 6.92
CA GLU A 162 -17.91 14.78 7.28
C GLU A 162 -16.58 15.03 7.99
N GLN A 163 -16.00 14.00 8.61
CA GLN A 163 -14.67 14.05 9.21
C GLN A 163 -13.58 13.63 8.22
N ALA A 164 -13.83 12.60 7.41
CA ALA A 164 -12.90 12.12 6.39
C ALA A 164 -12.63 13.15 5.28
N ARG A 165 -13.69 13.81 4.79
CA ARG A 165 -13.65 14.74 3.66
C ARG A 165 -12.64 15.90 3.83
N PRO A 166 -12.66 16.67 4.94
CA PRO A 166 -11.68 17.74 5.13
C PRO A 166 -10.24 17.20 5.21
N GLU A 167 -10.02 16.00 5.76
CA GLU A 167 -8.70 15.36 5.78
C GLU A 167 -8.21 15.03 4.37
N ILE A 168 -9.08 14.49 3.53
CA ILE A 168 -8.78 14.20 2.12
C ILE A 168 -8.45 15.49 1.36
N HIS A 169 -9.24 16.55 1.54
CA HIS A 169 -8.96 17.84 0.90
C HIS A 169 -7.64 18.47 1.38
N ALA A 170 -7.37 18.42 2.68
CA ALA A 170 -6.12 18.93 3.25
C ALA A 170 -4.91 18.19 2.69
N LEU A 171 -5.01 16.86 2.53
CA LEU A 171 -3.96 16.04 1.93
C LEU A 171 -3.70 16.43 0.47
N ILE A 172 -4.76 16.61 -0.33
CA ILE A 172 -4.64 17.06 -1.73
C ILE A 172 -3.98 18.44 -1.80
N GLY A 173 -4.27 19.34 -0.85
CA GLY A 173 -3.67 20.67 -0.78
C GLY A 173 -2.21 20.66 -0.37
N ALA A 174 -1.83 19.78 0.56
CA ALA A 174 -0.48 19.72 1.11
C ALA A 174 0.57 19.20 0.13
N ASP A 175 0.21 18.23 -0.71
CA ASP A 175 1.13 17.61 -1.66
C ASP A 175 0.39 17.19 -2.95
N PRO A 176 0.01 18.15 -3.82
CA PRO A 176 -0.90 17.90 -4.94
C PRO A 176 -0.34 16.93 -6.00
N TYR A 177 0.96 16.63 -5.97
CA TYR A 177 1.66 15.87 -7.00
C TYR A 177 2.01 14.44 -6.56
N ALA A 178 1.79 14.09 -5.30
CA ALA A 178 2.11 12.77 -4.79
C ALA A 178 1.06 11.71 -5.16
N PRO A 179 1.44 10.43 -5.28
CA PRO A 179 0.53 9.32 -5.58
C PRO A 179 -0.71 9.25 -4.66
N ARG A 180 -0.53 9.55 -3.37
CA ARG A 180 -1.61 9.60 -2.37
C ARG A 180 -2.68 10.65 -2.70
N SER A 181 -2.30 11.79 -3.24
CA SER A 181 -3.23 12.87 -3.59
C SER A 181 -4.08 12.51 -4.79
N PHE A 182 -3.51 11.81 -5.77
CA PHE A 182 -4.28 11.24 -6.88
C PHE A 182 -5.30 10.20 -6.40
N ARG A 183 -4.90 9.31 -5.48
CA ARG A 183 -5.82 8.35 -4.85
C ARG A 183 -6.93 9.07 -4.08
N ALA A 184 -6.60 10.14 -3.36
CA ALA A 184 -7.55 10.91 -2.58
C ALA A 184 -8.55 11.69 -3.48
N MET A 185 -8.09 12.20 -4.62
CA MET A 185 -8.97 12.82 -5.63
C MET A 185 -9.97 11.81 -6.20
N LEU A 186 -9.53 10.60 -6.55
CA LEU A 186 -10.43 9.55 -7.02
C LEU A 186 -11.46 9.18 -5.95
N ARG A 187 -11.02 9.01 -4.69
CA ARG A 187 -11.92 8.63 -3.61
C ARG A 187 -13.04 9.64 -3.37
N LEU A 188 -12.76 10.95 -3.46
CA LEU A 188 -13.81 11.98 -3.36
C LEU A 188 -14.91 11.80 -4.43
N VAL A 189 -14.51 11.48 -5.66
CA VAL A 189 -15.46 11.26 -6.76
C VAL A 189 -16.22 9.96 -6.53
N ASP A 190 -15.51 8.88 -6.23
CA ASP A 190 -16.08 7.55 -6.04
C ASP A 190 -17.08 7.52 -4.87
N HIS A 191 -16.79 8.21 -3.76
CA HIS A 191 -17.70 8.34 -2.62
C HIS A 191 -19.08 8.87 -3.04
N HIS A 192 -19.11 9.98 -3.77
CA HIS A 192 -20.37 10.58 -4.22
C HIS A 192 -21.08 9.70 -5.25
N LEU A 193 -20.35 8.95 -6.09
CA LEU A 193 -20.96 8.00 -7.01
C LEU A 193 -21.57 6.78 -6.29
N GLU A 194 -20.91 6.28 -5.25
CA GLU A 194 -21.42 5.18 -4.40
C GLU A 194 -22.73 5.56 -3.68
N LEU A 195 -22.94 6.84 -3.41
CA LEU A 195 -24.16 7.39 -2.81
C LEU A 195 -25.20 7.89 -3.84
N ASP A 196 -24.98 7.66 -5.15
CA ASP A 196 -25.83 8.16 -6.24
C ASP A 196 -25.92 9.71 -6.33
N GLU A 197 -24.95 10.41 -5.74
CA GLU A 197 -24.85 11.87 -5.71
C GLU A 197 -24.09 12.42 -6.93
N HIS A 198 -24.55 12.08 -8.14
CA HIS A 198 -23.86 12.38 -9.39
C HIS A 198 -23.46 13.86 -9.57
N GLY A 199 -24.31 14.80 -9.14
CA GLY A 199 -24.00 16.23 -9.21
C GLY A 199 -22.77 16.62 -8.38
N LEU A 200 -22.63 16.06 -7.19
CA LEU A 200 -21.47 16.31 -6.32
C LEU A 200 -20.22 15.61 -6.87
N ALA A 201 -20.36 14.39 -7.40
CA ALA A 201 -19.27 13.69 -8.08
C ALA A 201 -18.70 14.50 -9.25
N VAL A 202 -19.57 15.13 -10.07
CA VAL A 202 -19.14 16.02 -11.16
C VAL A 202 -18.39 17.23 -10.62
N ILE A 203 -18.88 17.89 -9.56
CA ILE A 203 -18.23 19.07 -8.97
C ILE A 203 -16.83 18.72 -8.44
N GLU A 204 -16.70 17.63 -7.68
CA GLU A 204 -15.40 17.20 -7.15
C GLU A 204 -14.48 16.71 -8.28
N GLY A 205 -15.02 16.03 -9.29
CA GLY A 205 -14.29 15.61 -10.48
C GLY A 205 -13.71 16.81 -11.24
N GLU A 206 -14.51 17.83 -11.53
CA GLU A 206 -14.04 19.05 -12.19
C GLU A 206 -12.98 19.80 -11.38
N ARG A 207 -13.12 19.83 -10.04
CA ARG A 207 -12.10 20.39 -9.16
C ARG A 207 -10.78 19.61 -9.23
N ALA A 208 -10.85 18.28 -9.24
CA ALA A 208 -9.67 17.43 -9.40
C ALA A 208 -9.02 17.59 -10.78
N LEU A 209 -9.81 17.66 -11.86
CA LEU A 209 -9.31 17.86 -13.22
C LEU A 209 -8.50 19.15 -13.36
N ARG A 210 -8.96 20.27 -12.79
CA ARG A 210 -8.19 21.53 -12.77
C ARG A 210 -6.83 21.38 -12.09
N ARG A 211 -6.76 20.65 -10.98
CA ARG A 211 -5.49 20.38 -10.26
C ARG A 211 -4.57 19.47 -11.07
N LEU A 212 -5.11 18.46 -11.75
CA LEU A 212 -4.35 17.56 -12.61
C LEU A 212 -3.78 18.31 -13.82
N GLU A 213 -4.53 19.22 -14.42
CA GLU A 213 -4.03 20.08 -15.51
C GLU A 213 -2.90 21.01 -15.05
N GLN A 214 -3.02 21.58 -13.84
CA GLN A 214 -1.94 22.34 -13.22
C GLN A 214 -0.70 21.45 -12.98
N THR A 215 -0.90 20.22 -12.52
CA THR A 215 0.19 19.24 -12.30
C THR A 215 0.90 18.93 -13.61
N LEU A 216 0.15 18.63 -14.67
CA LEU A 216 0.70 18.28 -15.98
C LEU A 216 1.44 19.43 -16.66
N SER A 217 1.10 20.68 -16.35
CA SER A 217 1.79 21.86 -16.88
C SER A 217 3.01 22.30 -16.06
N SER A 218 3.06 22.00 -14.76
CA SER A 218 4.10 22.50 -13.84
C SER A 218 5.14 21.47 -13.41
N VAL A 219 4.77 20.18 -13.33
CA VAL A 219 5.66 19.11 -12.85
C VAL A 219 6.36 18.43 -14.03
N ARG A 220 7.69 18.28 -13.96
CA ARG A 220 8.50 17.59 -14.99
C ARG A 220 8.79 16.12 -14.68
N ASP A 221 8.48 15.67 -13.47
CA ASP A 221 8.65 14.27 -13.11
C ASP A 221 7.74 13.36 -13.95
N ALA A 222 8.36 12.43 -14.68
CA ALA A 222 7.65 11.58 -15.63
C ALA A 222 6.67 10.61 -14.94
N ASP A 223 6.98 10.17 -13.72
CA ASP A 223 6.13 9.28 -12.94
C ASP A 223 4.85 10.01 -12.47
N ALA A 224 5.02 11.19 -11.87
CA ALA A 224 3.93 12.05 -11.45
C ALA A 224 3.04 12.45 -12.63
N GLN A 225 3.64 12.82 -13.77
CA GLN A 225 2.88 13.14 -14.98
C GLN A 225 2.07 11.94 -15.50
N ARG A 226 2.65 10.74 -15.51
CA ARG A 226 1.96 9.52 -15.95
C ARG A 226 0.77 9.22 -15.04
N ARG A 227 0.98 9.24 -13.72
CA ARG A 227 -0.08 9.03 -12.73
C ARG A 227 -1.17 10.09 -12.82
N ALA A 228 -0.82 11.35 -13.02
CA ALA A 228 -1.77 12.44 -13.20
C ALA A 228 -2.65 12.22 -14.45
N ARG A 229 -2.07 11.81 -15.59
CA ARG A 229 -2.83 11.46 -16.80
C ARG A 229 -3.79 10.29 -16.60
N ARG A 230 -3.34 9.23 -15.92
CA ARG A 230 -4.20 8.10 -15.57
C ARG A 230 -5.36 8.52 -14.68
N THR A 231 -5.07 9.30 -13.65
CA THR A 231 -6.08 9.83 -12.72
C THR A 231 -7.10 10.71 -13.44
N ARG A 232 -6.63 11.55 -14.38
CA ARG A 232 -7.50 12.37 -15.24
C ARG A 232 -8.45 11.52 -16.07
N ALA A 233 -7.95 10.47 -16.71
CA ALA A 233 -8.76 9.57 -17.53
C ALA A 233 -9.82 8.84 -16.69
N LEU A 234 -9.43 8.32 -15.52
CA LEU A 234 -10.35 7.69 -14.56
C LEU A 234 -11.45 8.65 -14.10
N ILE A 235 -11.10 9.87 -13.68
CA ILE A 235 -12.10 10.84 -13.22
C ILE A 235 -13.07 11.17 -14.35
N LEU A 236 -12.58 11.47 -15.56
CA LEU A 236 -13.43 11.76 -16.73
C LEU A 236 -14.40 10.62 -17.03
N GLU A 237 -13.94 9.37 -16.93
CA GLU A 237 -14.76 8.17 -17.11
C GLU A 237 -15.83 8.08 -16.00
N SER A 238 -15.44 8.22 -14.73
CA SER A 238 -16.33 8.14 -13.56
C SER A 238 -17.45 9.19 -13.60
N ILE A 239 -17.17 10.42 -14.06
CA ILE A 239 -18.18 11.49 -14.16
C ILE A 239 -18.93 11.51 -15.50
N GLY A 240 -18.80 10.47 -16.32
CA GLY A 240 -19.58 10.31 -17.56
C GLY A 240 -19.18 11.23 -18.72
N ARG A 241 -17.95 11.73 -18.75
CA ARG A 241 -17.42 12.56 -19.85
C ARG A 241 -16.79 11.68 -20.93
N ASP A 242 -17.56 10.75 -21.48
CA ASP A 242 -17.08 9.61 -22.27
C ASP A 242 -16.12 9.98 -23.42
N SER A 243 -16.42 11.04 -24.18
CA SER A 243 -15.55 11.50 -25.28
C SER A 243 -14.20 12.02 -24.78
N ALA A 244 -14.21 12.81 -23.70
CA ALA A 244 -12.99 13.33 -23.09
C ALA A 244 -12.20 12.21 -22.41
N ALA A 245 -12.86 11.29 -21.70
CA ALA A 245 -12.27 10.11 -21.09
C ALA A 245 -11.58 9.21 -22.13
N THR A 246 -12.27 8.89 -23.23
CA THR A 246 -11.71 8.12 -24.37
C THR A 246 -10.45 8.79 -24.92
N SER A 247 -10.45 10.12 -25.01
CA SER A 247 -9.31 10.89 -25.50
C SER A 247 -8.13 10.89 -24.53
N ALA A 248 -8.40 10.99 -23.22
CA ALA A 248 -7.38 10.90 -22.18
C ALA A 248 -6.76 9.48 -22.11
N TRP A 249 -7.57 8.43 -22.27
CA TRP A 249 -7.08 7.05 -22.35
C TRP A 249 -6.21 6.80 -23.59
N ALA A 250 -6.62 7.32 -24.75
CA ALA A 250 -5.82 7.28 -25.98
C ALA A 250 -4.49 8.06 -25.84
N GLU A 251 -4.49 9.18 -25.12
CA GLU A 251 -3.28 9.96 -24.82
C GLU A 251 -2.28 9.12 -24.01
N LEU A 252 -2.73 8.41 -22.97
CA LEU A 252 -1.88 7.51 -22.17
C LEU A 252 -1.23 6.43 -23.05
N TRP A 253 -2.02 5.78 -23.90
CA TRP A 253 -1.50 4.76 -24.83
C TRP A 253 -0.43 5.32 -25.77
N ARG A 254 -0.66 6.51 -26.32
CA ARG A 254 0.28 7.16 -27.24
C ARG A 254 1.60 7.52 -26.56
N LEU A 255 1.56 7.97 -25.31
CA LEU A 255 2.73 8.45 -24.57
C LEU A 255 3.51 7.33 -23.86
N TYR A 256 2.84 6.26 -23.43
CA TYR A 256 3.44 5.20 -22.62
C TYR A 256 3.10 3.79 -23.14
N PRO A 257 3.31 3.47 -24.43
CA PRO A 257 2.83 2.22 -25.04
C PRO A 257 3.45 0.96 -24.42
N ASP A 258 4.64 1.04 -23.83
CA ASP A 258 5.31 -0.11 -23.23
C ASP A 258 5.03 -0.28 -21.73
N GLN A 259 4.22 0.60 -21.14
CA GLN A 259 3.86 0.61 -19.72
C GLN A 259 2.44 0.07 -19.50
N ALA A 260 2.19 -0.47 -18.30
CA ALA A 260 0.88 -1.03 -17.95
C ALA A 260 -0.26 -0.02 -18.09
N GLU A 261 -0.04 1.24 -17.71
CA GLU A 261 -1.03 2.31 -17.81
C GLU A 261 -1.34 2.70 -19.27
N GLY A 262 -0.38 2.58 -20.18
CA GLY A 262 -0.62 2.83 -21.59
C GLY A 262 -1.44 1.72 -22.22
N VAL A 263 -1.11 0.45 -21.93
CA VAL A 263 -1.89 -0.72 -22.34
C VAL A 263 -3.33 -0.61 -21.82
N GLU A 264 -3.49 -0.29 -20.53
CA GLU A 264 -4.81 0.00 -19.94
C GLU A 264 -5.54 1.08 -20.73
N GLY A 265 -4.86 2.16 -21.14
CA GLY A 265 -5.44 3.22 -21.95
C GLY A 265 -5.92 2.78 -23.34
N ALA A 266 -5.20 1.92 -24.04
CA ALA A 266 -5.68 1.37 -25.31
C ALA A 266 -6.93 0.51 -25.12
N LEU A 267 -6.91 -0.35 -24.10
CA LEU A 267 -8.01 -1.27 -23.82
C LEU A 267 -9.26 -0.53 -23.35
N ARG A 268 -9.16 0.23 -22.26
CA ARG A 268 -10.28 1.01 -21.70
C ARG A 268 -10.78 2.08 -22.66
N GLY A 269 -9.87 2.77 -23.37
CA GLY A 269 -10.25 3.75 -24.37
C GLY A 269 -11.07 3.13 -25.51
N GLY A 270 -10.66 1.97 -26.02
CA GLY A 270 -11.43 1.26 -27.05
C GLY A 270 -12.76 0.71 -26.52
N ASP A 271 -12.76 0.13 -25.32
CA ASP A 271 -13.97 -0.38 -24.67
C ASP A 271 -15.00 0.74 -24.47
N LEU A 272 -14.56 1.91 -24.02
CA LEU A 272 -15.40 3.10 -23.83
C LEU A 272 -15.94 3.67 -25.15
N ALA A 273 -15.07 3.79 -26.17
CA ALA A 273 -15.45 4.25 -27.50
C ALA A 273 -16.55 3.35 -28.11
N LEU A 274 -16.42 2.03 -27.99
CA LEU A 274 -17.41 1.09 -28.51
C LEU A 274 -18.70 1.11 -27.67
N ALA A 275 -18.58 0.94 -26.36
CA ALA A 275 -19.74 0.70 -25.48
C ALA A 275 -20.60 1.95 -25.31
N ARG A 276 -19.97 3.12 -25.10
CA ARG A 276 -20.68 4.37 -24.75
C ARG A 276 -20.85 5.31 -25.93
N LEU A 277 -19.82 5.46 -26.77
CA LEU A 277 -19.86 6.40 -27.91
C LEU A 277 -20.34 5.76 -29.23
N LYS A 278 -20.43 4.42 -29.28
CA LYS A 278 -20.72 3.65 -30.51
C LYS A 278 -19.72 3.93 -31.65
N ASP A 279 -18.52 4.39 -31.31
CA ASP A 279 -17.45 4.73 -32.25
C ASP A 279 -16.57 3.49 -32.53
N ARG A 280 -17.06 2.63 -33.41
CA ARG A 280 -16.37 1.38 -33.79
C ARG A 280 -14.99 1.64 -34.42
N ALA A 281 -14.87 2.70 -35.22
CA ALA A 281 -13.63 3.03 -35.93
C ALA A 281 -12.52 3.38 -34.93
N ARG A 282 -12.85 4.19 -33.93
CA ARG A 282 -11.90 4.56 -32.88
C ARG A 282 -11.52 3.37 -31.99
N ALA A 283 -12.49 2.53 -31.61
CA ALA A 283 -12.21 1.31 -30.86
C ALA A 283 -11.27 0.37 -31.62
N ALA A 284 -11.58 0.10 -32.89
CA ALA A 284 -10.75 -0.71 -33.79
C ALA A 284 -9.33 -0.14 -33.92
N THR A 285 -9.19 1.19 -34.02
CA THR A 285 -7.89 1.85 -34.13
C THR A 285 -7.02 1.61 -32.89
N LEU A 286 -7.55 1.86 -31.69
CA LEU A 286 -6.82 1.68 -30.43
C LEU A 286 -6.37 0.23 -30.22
N TRP A 287 -7.28 -0.73 -30.45
CA TRP A 287 -6.94 -2.14 -30.30
C TRP A 287 -5.99 -2.65 -31.39
N SER A 288 -6.13 -2.19 -32.63
CA SER A 288 -5.20 -2.58 -33.72
C SER A 288 -3.80 -2.05 -33.47
N GLU A 289 -3.67 -0.83 -32.94
CA GLU A 289 -2.38 -0.33 -32.49
C GLU A 289 -1.79 -1.20 -31.39
N LEU A 290 -2.57 -1.53 -30.34
CA LEU A 290 -2.09 -2.40 -29.25
C LEU A 290 -1.69 -3.78 -29.75
N ALA A 291 -2.48 -4.42 -30.61
CA ALA A 291 -2.16 -5.71 -31.21
C ALA A 291 -0.84 -5.68 -31.99
N ARG A 292 -0.51 -4.55 -32.63
CA ARG A 292 0.70 -4.40 -33.45
C ARG A 292 1.94 -4.05 -32.64
N ARG A 293 1.83 -3.15 -31.64
CA ARG A 293 2.99 -2.57 -30.93
C ARG A 293 3.06 -2.87 -29.44
N GLY A 294 2.10 -3.60 -28.86
CA GLY A 294 2.12 -3.96 -27.45
C GLY A 294 3.35 -4.79 -27.08
N SER A 295 3.99 -4.47 -25.95
CA SER A 295 5.22 -5.10 -25.51
C SER A 295 5.03 -6.55 -25.03
N ARG A 296 3.85 -6.91 -24.52
CA ARG A 296 3.52 -8.25 -24.03
C ARG A 296 2.62 -8.99 -25.01
N GLU A 297 2.86 -10.29 -25.16
CA GLU A 297 2.03 -11.17 -26.00
C GLU A 297 0.58 -11.24 -25.51
N ASP A 298 0.38 -11.29 -24.19
CA ASP A 298 -0.96 -11.35 -23.59
C ASP A 298 -1.82 -10.14 -23.98
N ASP A 299 -1.25 -8.94 -23.90
CA ASP A 299 -1.92 -7.69 -24.23
C ASP A 299 -2.28 -7.63 -25.73
N ARG A 300 -1.37 -8.09 -26.60
CA ARG A 300 -1.62 -8.20 -28.04
C ARG A 300 -2.75 -9.17 -28.36
N ARG A 301 -2.75 -10.36 -27.74
CA ARG A 301 -3.83 -11.36 -27.88
C ARG A 301 -5.17 -10.83 -27.39
N GLN A 302 -5.16 -10.10 -26.28
CA GLN A 302 -6.37 -9.50 -25.73
C GLN A 302 -6.94 -8.44 -26.68
N ALA A 303 -6.09 -7.63 -27.31
CA ALA A 303 -6.51 -6.65 -28.31
C ALA A 303 -7.07 -7.32 -29.58
N MET A 304 -6.41 -8.37 -30.08
CA MET A 304 -6.91 -9.15 -31.23
C MET A 304 -8.29 -9.79 -30.95
N THR A 305 -8.49 -10.28 -29.73
CA THR A 305 -9.79 -10.83 -29.29
C THR A 305 -10.90 -9.77 -29.38
N ARG A 306 -10.62 -8.54 -28.92
CA ARG A 306 -11.57 -7.43 -29.01
C ARG A 306 -11.87 -7.02 -30.46
N ILE A 307 -10.86 -6.99 -31.33
CA ILE A 307 -11.03 -6.71 -32.77
C ILE A 307 -11.93 -7.77 -33.43
N ALA A 308 -11.67 -9.05 -33.15
CA ALA A 308 -12.46 -10.15 -33.70
C ALA A 308 -13.92 -10.15 -33.23
N ALA A 309 -14.20 -9.56 -32.07
CA ALA A 309 -15.54 -9.41 -31.51
C ALA A 309 -16.29 -8.15 -31.99
N LEU A 310 -15.70 -7.32 -32.87
CA LEU A 310 -16.39 -6.16 -33.43
C LEU A 310 -17.55 -6.62 -34.33
N PRO A 311 -18.78 -6.14 -34.08
CA PRO A 311 -19.96 -6.46 -34.89
C PRO A 311 -20.04 -5.63 -36.18
#